data_AF-A0A2V5PEJ9-F1
#
_entry.id   AF-A0A2V5PEJ9-F1
#
_cell.length_a   1.000
_cell.length_b   1.000
_cell.length_c   1.000
_cell.angle_alpha   90.00
_cell.angle_beta   90.00
_cell.angle_gamma   90.00
#
_symmetry.space_group_name_H-M   'P 1'
#
loop_
_entity.id
_entity.type
_entity.pdbx_description
1 polymer ?
#
loop_
_entity_poly.entity_id
_entity_poly.type
_entity_poly.pdbx_seq_one_letter_code
_entity_poly.pdbx_strand_id
1 'polypeptide(L)'
;MKPGTYQEIMGRISESKNAELVRSAKLPFTQKLALTAAASRNADPLVLSESFADPVIEIIKLFNHALKQRVFERYALAGGLAVGYYGAPINTVDADFLVVFPETTGGLLDPSSYIEFFRRQGAVATGEYLVLHGMKFQMIPANSPLDAEALQMAASVSEKAIPFFVVTLEHLVALKLRAWRYKDRLHINHLLDSGVALDTARLLPILERHNLERRWQQLLAERTG
;
A
#
# COMPACT_ATOMS: atom_id res chain seq x y z
N MET A 1 42.83 -3.79 -14.40
CA MET A 1 41.99 -4.76 -13.65
C MET A 1 41.27 -5.62 -14.68
N LYS A 2 41.38 -6.96 -14.63
CA LYS A 2 40.57 -7.84 -15.48
C LYS A 2 39.13 -7.83 -14.97
N PRO A 3 38.09 -7.67 -15.81
CA PRO A 3 36.71 -7.85 -15.37
C PRO A 3 36.52 -9.30 -14.90
N GLY A 4 35.81 -9.47 -13.78
CA GLY A 4 35.50 -10.80 -13.22
C GLY A 4 34.70 -11.65 -14.20
N THR A 5 34.54 -12.93 -13.89
CA THR A 5 33.70 -13.83 -14.69
C THR A 5 32.25 -13.31 -14.72
N TYR A 6 31.46 -13.71 -15.73
CA TYR A 6 30.05 -13.33 -15.82
C TYR A 6 29.28 -13.65 -14.52
N GLN A 7 29.56 -14.80 -13.90
CA GLN A 7 28.95 -15.21 -12.63
C GLN A 7 29.33 -14.26 -11.49
N GLU A 8 30.60 -13.86 -11.38
CA GLU A 8 31.05 -12.90 -10.37
C GLU A 8 30.44 -11.52 -10.58
N ILE A 9 30.31 -11.07 -11.84
CA ILE A 9 29.68 -9.79 -12.17
C ILE A 9 28.20 -9.83 -11.80
N MET A 10 27.47 -10.88 -12.19
CA MET A 10 26.05 -11.03 -11.88
C MET A 10 25.80 -11.18 -10.37
N GLY A 11 26.69 -11.87 -9.66
CA GLY A 11 26.67 -11.97 -8.20
C GLY A 11 26.76 -10.60 -7.54
N ARG A 12 27.77 -9.80 -7.91
CA ARG A 12 27.94 -8.42 -7.39
C ARG A 12 26.76 -7.52 -7.72
N ILE A 13 26.18 -7.63 -8.91
CA ILE A 13 24.99 -6.88 -9.30
C ILE A 13 23.80 -7.27 -8.41
N SER A 14 23.60 -8.57 -8.17
CA SER A 14 22.51 -9.04 -7.32
C SER A 14 22.69 -8.61 -5.86
N GLU A 15 23.89 -8.72 -5.30
CA GLU A 15 24.22 -8.26 -3.96
C GLU A 15 23.99 -6.75 -3.81
N SER A 16 24.46 -5.96 -4.77
CA SER A 16 24.26 -4.51 -4.78
C SER A 16 22.78 -4.14 -4.84
N LYS A 17 21.99 -4.83 -5.67
CA LYS A 17 20.54 -4.61 -5.76
C LYS A 17 19.83 -4.96 -4.44
N ASN A 18 20.19 -6.08 -3.82
CA ASN A 18 19.61 -6.48 -2.53
C ASN A 18 19.99 -5.49 -1.42
N ALA A 19 21.23 -5.01 -1.39
CA ALA A 19 21.67 -4.00 -0.44
C ALA A 19 20.91 -2.68 -0.61
N GLU A 20 20.66 -2.25 -1.86
CA GLU A 20 19.86 -1.06 -2.14
C GLU A 20 18.38 -1.23 -1.76
N LEU A 21 17.81 -2.41 -2.01
CA LEU A 21 16.45 -2.75 -1.60
C LEU A 21 16.29 -2.61 -0.08
N VAL A 22 17.14 -3.28 0.69
CA VAL A 22 17.13 -3.22 2.16
C VAL A 22 17.42 -1.81 2.67
N ARG A 23 18.32 -1.06 2.02
CA ARG A 23 18.61 0.34 2.37
C ARG A 23 17.40 1.24 2.16
N SER A 24 16.76 1.17 1.00
CA SER A 24 15.62 2.03 0.65
C SER A 24 14.37 1.72 1.48
N ALA A 25 14.22 0.46 1.93
CA ALA A 25 13.16 0.07 2.87
C ALA A 25 13.22 0.78 4.23
N LYS A 26 14.39 1.32 4.63
CA LYS A 26 14.58 2.01 5.91
C LYS A 26 14.35 3.53 5.84
N LEU A 27 14.09 4.08 4.65
CA LEU A 27 13.87 5.51 4.49
C LEU A 27 12.53 5.94 5.11
N PRO A 28 12.35 7.21 5.51
CA PRO A 28 11.03 7.74 5.85
C PRO A 28 10.03 7.57 4.70
N PHE A 29 8.74 7.42 5.00
CA PHE A 29 7.74 7.11 3.97
C PHE A 29 7.70 8.19 2.88
N THR A 30 7.78 9.47 3.27
CA THR A 30 7.81 10.59 2.31
C THR A 30 9.01 10.57 1.38
N GLN A 31 10.17 10.08 1.82
CA GLN A 31 11.33 9.87 0.94
C GLN A 31 11.11 8.68 0.00
N LYS A 32 10.49 7.60 0.47
CA LYS A 32 10.11 6.47 -0.38
C LYS A 32 9.15 6.89 -1.49
N LEU A 33 8.16 7.73 -1.18
CA LEU A 33 7.22 8.28 -2.17
C LEU A 33 7.94 9.08 -3.27
N ALA A 34 8.94 9.87 -2.92
CA ALA A 34 9.74 10.61 -3.90
C ALA A 34 10.53 9.66 -4.83
N LEU A 35 11.03 8.55 -4.30
CA LEU A 35 11.73 7.53 -5.09
C LEU A 35 10.80 6.73 -6.02
N THR A 36 9.56 6.47 -5.61
CA THR A 36 8.54 5.84 -6.48
C THR A 36 8.30 6.66 -7.75
N ALA A 37 8.15 7.99 -7.63
CA ALA A 37 7.92 8.88 -8.77
C ALA A 37 9.07 8.89 -9.78
N ALA A 38 10.31 8.80 -9.29
CA ALA A 38 11.49 8.77 -10.12
C ALA A 38 11.59 7.50 -11.00
N ALA A 39 10.92 6.40 -10.60
CA ALA A 39 10.93 5.12 -11.31
C ALA A 39 9.80 4.97 -12.35
N SER A 40 8.69 5.72 -12.24
CA SER A 40 7.53 5.65 -13.15
C SER A 40 7.70 6.40 -14.48
N ARG A 41 8.89 6.93 -14.78
CA ARG A 41 9.16 7.83 -15.92
C ARG A 41 9.07 7.14 -17.28
N ASN A 42 7.84 7.03 -17.79
CA ASN A 42 7.48 6.84 -19.21
C ASN A 42 6.31 7.76 -19.63
N ALA A 43 6.07 8.86 -18.92
CA ALA A 43 5.08 9.88 -19.29
C ALA A 43 5.64 11.30 -19.05
N ASP A 44 5.16 12.23 -19.87
CA ASP A 44 5.57 13.62 -20.14
C ASP A 44 6.40 14.38 -19.06
N PRO A 45 7.55 15.02 -19.40
CA PRO A 45 8.46 15.65 -18.43
C PRO A 45 7.94 16.89 -17.70
N LEU A 46 6.77 17.43 -18.05
CA LEU A 46 6.36 18.76 -17.56
C LEU A 46 5.67 18.78 -16.19
N VAL A 47 5.48 17.65 -15.52
CA VAL A 47 4.68 17.57 -14.29
C VAL A 47 5.35 16.66 -13.26
N LEU A 48 6.06 17.29 -12.30
CA LEU A 48 6.16 16.85 -10.89
C LEU A 48 7.16 15.73 -10.55
N SER A 49 8.46 16.06 -10.54
CA SER A 49 9.52 15.18 -9.99
C SER A 49 9.81 15.37 -8.49
N GLU A 50 9.26 16.42 -7.85
CA GLU A 50 9.26 16.60 -6.38
C GLU A 50 7.86 16.34 -5.76
N SER A 51 6.84 16.09 -6.58
CA SER A 51 5.44 16.28 -6.22
C SER A 51 4.57 15.02 -6.31
N PHE A 52 5.12 13.84 -6.01
CA PHE A 52 4.29 12.65 -5.75
C PHE A 52 3.98 12.46 -4.26
N ALA A 53 4.93 12.84 -3.39
CA ALA A 53 4.73 12.75 -1.94
C ALA A 53 3.64 13.72 -1.45
N ASP A 54 3.64 14.95 -1.96
CA ASP A 54 2.72 15.98 -1.49
C ASP A 54 1.25 15.65 -1.82
N PRO A 55 0.87 15.23 -3.04
CA PRO A 55 -0.48 14.74 -3.32
C PRO A 55 -0.93 13.59 -2.42
N VAL A 56 -0.04 12.64 -2.11
CA VAL A 56 -0.37 11.55 -1.17
C VAL A 56 -0.67 12.08 0.23
N ILE A 57 0.15 13.02 0.72
CA ILE A 57 -0.07 13.67 2.02
C ILE A 57 -1.37 14.49 2.03
N GLU A 58 -1.69 15.22 0.95
CA GLU A 58 -2.95 15.95 0.81
C GLU A 58 -4.16 15.01 0.77
N ILE A 59 -4.07 13.89 0.08
CA ILE A 59 -5.11 12.84 0.12
C ILE A 59 -5.27 12.29 1.55
N ILE A 60 -4.17 12.03 2.27
CA ILE A 60 -4.25 11.59 3.68
C ILE A 60 -4.94 12.65 4.55
N LYS A 61 -4.62 13.93 4.39
CA LYS A 61 -5.31 15.02 5.10
C LYS A 61 -6.80 15.05 4.76
N LEU A 62 -7.15 14.82 3.50
CA LEU A 62 -8.53 14.76 3.05
C LEU A 62 -9.28 13.56 3.65
N PHE A 63 -8.65 12.39 3.78
CA PHE A 63 -9.22 11.25 4.50
C PHE A 63 -9.41 11.53 6.00
N ASN A 64 -8.47 12.22 6.64
CA ASN A 64 -8.64 12.69 8.02
C ASN A 64 -9.82 13.65 8.16
N HIS A 65 -10.02 14.53 7.17
CA HIS A 65 -11.17 15.43 7.15
C HIS A 65 -12.48 14.66 6.95
N ALA A 66 -12.52 13.72 6.01
CA ALA A 66 -13.65 12.84 5.75
C ALA A 66 -14.05 12.02 6.99
N LEU A 67 -13.07 11.49 7.73
CA LEU A 67 -13.28 10.78 9.00
C LEU A 67 -13.95 11.69 10.04
N LYS A 68 -13.47 12.93 10.20
CA LYS A 68 -14.06 13.92 11.12
C LYS A 68 -15.49 14.31 10.73
N GLN A 69 -15.77 14.34 9.43
CA GLN A 69 -17.10 14.63 8.88
C GLN A 69 -18.01 13.39 8.82
N ARG A 70 -17.55 12.22 9.32
CA ARG A 70 -18.28 10.95 9.33
C ARG A 70 -18.74 10.49 7.94
N VAL A 71 -17.94 10.78 6.90
CA VAL A 71 -18.13 10.22 5.55
C VAL A 71 -17.92 8.71 5.58
N PHE A 72 -17.00 8.25 6.43
CA PHE A 72 -16.77 6.87 6.80
C PHE A 72 -16.36 6.82 8.28
N GLU A 73 -16.52 5.65 8.89
CA GLU A 73 -16.27 5.42 10.32
C GLU A 73 -14.80 5.10 10.62
N ARG A 74 -14.15 4.41 9.68
CA ARG A 74 -12.74 3.99 9.78
C ARG A 74 -12.12 3.97 8.40
N TYR A 75 -10.82 4.22 8.35
CA TYR A 75 -10.03 3.99 7.15
C TYR A 75 -8.61 3.53 7.51
N ALA A 76 -7.95 2.87 6.57
CA ALA A 76 -6.52 2.60 6.63
C ALA A 76 -5.91 2.55 5.22
N LEU A 77 -4.72 3.11 5.06
CA LEU A 77 -3.91 2.96 3.85
C LEU A 77 -3.58 1.47 3.67
N ALA A 78 -3.83 0.97 2.46
CA ALA A 78 -3.62 -0.41 2.05
C ALA A 78 -2.88 -0.47 0.71
N GLY A 79 -3.03 -1.57 -0.03
CA GLY A 79 -2.64 -1.62 -1.43
C GLY A 79 -1.14 -1.58 -1.69
N GLY A 80 -0.74 -0.87 -2.75
CA GLY A 80 0.65 -0.70 -3.16
C GLY A 80 1.41 0.30 -2.28
N LEU A 81 0.80 1.43 -1.92
CA LEU A 81 1.46 2.41 -1.05
C LEU A 81 1.75 1.87 0.36
N ALA A 82 0.89 1.01 0.92
CA ALA A 82 1.21 0.31 2.16
C ALA A 82 2.39 -0.66 2.02
N VAL A 83 2.60 -1.26 0.84
CA VAL A 83 3.82 -2.07 0.58
C VAL A 83 5.05 -1.18 0.63
N GLY A 84 4.99 -0.02 -0.05
CA GLY A 84 6.07 0.97 0.00
C GLY A 84 6.28 1.55 1.41
N TYR A 85 5.23 1.66 2.23
CA TYR A 85 5.37 2.10 3.62
C TYR A 85 6.29 1.17 4.41
N TYR A 86 6.06 -0.14 4.36
CA TYR A 86 6.87 -1.12 5.11
C TYR A 86 8.19 -1.48 4.41
N GLY A 87 8.14 -1.77 3.12
CA GLY A 87 9.29 -2.25 2.32
C GLY A 87 9.99 -1.16 1.54
N ALA A 88 10.79 -1.55 0.55
CA ALA A 88 11.38 -0.64 -0.41
C ALA A 88 10.30 0.01 -1.30
N PRO A 89 10.55 1.20 -1.88
CA PRO A 89 9.63 1.82 -2.83
C PRO A 89 9.27 0.88 -3.98
N ILE A 90 7.98 0.78 -4.28
CA ILE A 90 7.47 0.08 -5.46
C ILE A 90 6.83 1.08 -6.43
N ASN A 91 6.79 0.73 -7.71
CA ASN A 91 6.02 1.48 -8.68
C ASN A 91 4.53 1.20 -8.46
N THR A 92 3.83 2.18 -7.89
CA THR A 92 2.38 2.14 -7.67
C THR A 92 1.78 3.46 -8.12
N VAL A 93 0.63 3.41 -8.78
CA VAL A 93 0.04 4.56 -9.47
C VAL A 93 -1.14 5.18 -8.72
N ASP A 94 -1.59 4.49 -7.67
CA ASP A 94 -2.81 4.76 -6.91
C ASP A 94 -2.61 4.54 -5.40
N ALA A 95 -3.39 5.29 -4.62
CA ALA A 95 -3.51 5.16 -3.17
C ALA A 95 -4.79 4.41 -2.81
N ASP A 96 -4.64 3.20 -2.28
CA ASP A 96 -5.77 2.38 -1.85
C ASP A 96 -6.07 2.62 -0.37
N PHE A 97 -7.31 2.93 -0.05
CA PHE A 97 -7.77 3.04 1.33
C PHE A 97 -8.88 2.04 1.60
N LEU A 98 -8.64 1.12 2.53
CA LEU A 98 -9.71 0.28 3.07
C LEU A 98 -10.58 1.15 3.97
N VAL A 99 -11.92 1.07 3.85
CA VAL A 99 -12.85 1.94 4.58
C VAL A 99 -14.07 1.19 5.12
N VAL A 100 -14.58 1.65 6.27
CA VAL A 100 -15.90 1.26 6.79
C VAL A 100 -16.85 2.43 6.56
N PHE A 101 -17.81 2.26 5.67
CA PHE A 101 -18.84 3.26 5.46
C PHE A 101 -19.95 3.14 6.52
N PRO A 102 -20.63 4.25 6.87
CA PRO A 102 -21.72 4.21 7.83
C PRO A 102 -22.89 3.39 7.28
N GLU A 103 -23.59 2.67 8.14
CA GLU A 103 -24.85 2.03 7.76
C GLU A 103 -25.90 3.10 7.40
N THR A 104 -26.49 2.99 6.22
CA THR A 104 -27.60 3.85 5.81
C THR A 104 -28.93 3.29 6.31
N THR A 105 -29.93 4.15 6.52
CA THR A 105 -31.30 3.72 6.80
C THR A 105 -31.84 2.93 5.60
N GLY A 106 -31.77 1.61 5.67
CA GLY A 106 -32.11 0.70 4.56
C GLY A 106 -31.01 -0.29 4.15
N GLY A 107 -29.81 -0.19 4.74
CA GLY A 107 -28.73 -1.18 4.61
C GLY A 107 -27.99 -1.17 3.27
N LEU A 108 -28.35 -0.30 2.33
CA LEU A 108 -27.66 -0.16 1.04
C LEU A 108 -26.68 1.00 1.10
N LEU A 109 -25.39 0.70 0.91
CA LEU A 109 -24.38 1.71 0.68
C LEU A 109 -24.73 2.53 -0.55
N ASP A 110 -24.74 3.85 -0.43
CA ASP A 110 -24.83 4.78 -1.58
C ASP A 110 -23.44 5.35 -1.89
N PRO A 111 -22.76 4.79 -2.91
CA PRO A 111 -21.49 5.30 -3.40
C PRO A 111 -21.43 6.79 -3.69
N SER A 112 -22.57 7.35 -4.10
CA SER A 112 -22.68 8.73 -4.56
C SER A 112 -22.40 9.71 -3.44
N SER A 113 -22.87 9.41 -2.23
CA SER A 113 -22.77 10.30 -1.07
C SER A 113 -21.33 10.60 -0.64
N TYR A 114 -20.47 9.58 -0.59
CA TYR A 114 -19.07 9.78 -0.23
C TYR A 114 -18.26 10.32 -1.41
N ILE A 115 -18.53 9.92 -2.65
CA ILE A 115 -17.85 10.46 -3.84
C ILE A 115 -18.07 11.99 -3.93
N GLU A 116 -19.28 12.46 -3.67
CA GLU A 116 -19.62 13.88 -3.69
C GLU A 116 -18.83 14.69 -2.65
N PHE A 117 -18.55 14.12 -1.48
CA PHE A 117 -17.69 14.78 -0.50
C PHE A 117 -16.32 15.09 -1.09
N PHE A 118 -15.65 14.09 -1.70
CA PHE A 118 -14.32 14.28 -2.28
C PHE A 118 -14.36 15.20 -3.51
N ARG A 119 -15.43 15.17 -4.31
CA ARG A 119 -15.62 16.10 -5.45
C ARG A 119 -15.70 17.56 -5.00
N ARG A 120 -16.43 17.84 -3.91
CA ARG A 120 -16.50 19.20 -3.33
C ARG A 120 -15.15 19.69 -2.82
N GLN A 121 -14.22 18.78 -2.54
CA GLN A 121 -12.85 19.06 -2.12
C GLN A 121 -11.86 19.09 -3.31
N GLY A 122 -12.36 19.06 -4.54
CA GLY A 122 -11.56 19.21 -5.76
C GLY A 122 -11.14 17.90 -6.43
N ALA A 123 -11.59 16.74 -5.94
CA ALA A 123 -11.29 15.47 -6.59
C ALA A 123 -12.15 15.26 -7.84
N VAL A 124 -11.59 14.64 -8.88
CA VAL A 124 -12.30 14.28 -10.11
C VAL A 124 -12.48 12.77 -10.17
N ALA A 125 -13.70 12.30 -10.42
CA ALA A 125 -13.96 10.87 -10.59
C ALA A 125 -13.50 10.40 -11.99
N THR A 126 -12.78 9.28 -12.06
CA THR A 126 -12.28 8.68 -13.29
C THR A 126 -12.31 7.15 -13.16
N GLY A 127 -13.37 6.52 -13.70
CA GLY A 127 -13.61 5.09 -13.52
C GLY A 127 -13.86 4.76 -12.05
N GLU A 128 -13.09 3.80 -11.50
CA GLU A 128 -13.12 3.40 -10.09
C GLU A 128 -12.31 4.34 -9.16
N TYR A 129 -11.54 5.27 -9.73
CA TYR A 129 -10.65 6.16 -8.98
C TYR A 129 -11.24 7.56 -8.81
N LEU A 130 -10.80 8.22 -7.75
CA LEU A 130 -10.80 9.67 -7.61
C LEU A 130 -9.39 10.19 -7.87
N VAL A 131 -9.28 11.37 -8.45
CA VAL A 131 -8.00 12.02 -8.78
C VAL A 131 -7.93 13.36 -8.08
N LEU A 132 -6.90 13.57 -7.26
CA LEU A 132 -6.60 14.86 -6.62
C LEU A 132 -5.14 15.20 -6.89
N HIS A 133 -4.88 16.40 -7.45
CA HIS A 133 -3.53 16.84 -7.84
C HIS A 133 -2.77 15.82 -8.71
N GLY A 134 -3.48 15.14 -9.63
CA GLY A 134 -2.91 14.12 -10.51
C GLY A 134 -2.69 12.75 -9.86
N MET A 135 -2.86 12.62 -8.54
CA MET A 135 -2.73 11.35 -7.82
C MET A 135 -4.07 10.61 -7.77
N LYS A 136 -4.07 9.36 -8.23
CA LYS A 136 -5.23 8.47 -8.14
C LYS A 136 -5.37 7.93 -6.73
N PHE A 137 -6.58 7.84 -6.23
CA PHE A 137 -6.91 7.12 -5.01
C PHE A 137 -8.27 6.45 -5.12
N GLN A 138 -8.47 5.39 -4.35
CA GLN A 138 -9.74 4.70 -4.27
C GLN A 138 -10.07 4.31 -2.83
N MET A 139 -11.37 4.21 -2.58
CA MET A 139 -11.92 3.70 -1.33
C MET A 139 -12.42 2.28 -1.58
N ILE A 140 -11.85 1.32 -0.87
CA ILE A 140 -12.22 -0.09 -0.93
C ILE A 140 -13.12 -0.37 0.28
N PRO A 141 -14.41 -0.67 0.08
CA PRO A 141 -15.31 -1.01 1.18
C PRO A 141 -14.82 -2.29 1.88
N ALA A 142 -14.80 -2.27 3.21
CA ALA A 142 -14.54 -3.46 4.03
C ALA A 142 -15.74 -4.42 3.97
N ASN A 143 -15.58 -5.53 3.26
CA ASN A 143 -16.68 -6.45 2.95
C ASN A 143 -16.46 -7.86 3.50
N SER A 144 -15.50 -8.04 4.41
CA SER A 144 -15.18 -9.34 5.00
C SER A 144 -14.61 -9.22 6.42
N PRO A 145 -14.62 -10.32 7.19
CA PRO A 145 -14.01 -10.35 8.52
C PRO A 145 -12.54 -9.93 8.54
N LEU A 146 -11.74 -10.31 7.55
CA LEU A 146 -10.33 -9.89 7.44
C LEU A 146 -10.20 -8.38 7.19
N ASP A 147 -11.11 -7.78 6.41
CA ASP A 147 -11.08 -6.33 6.19
C ASP A 147 -11.38 -5.58 7.49
N ALA A 148 -12.40 -6.02 8.21
CA ALA A 148 -12.78 -5.45 9.50
C ALA A 148 -11.63 -5.59 10.52
N GLU A 149 -10.99 -6.76 10.60
CA GLU A 149 -9.84 -6.99 11.48
C GLU A 149 -8.65 -6.09 11.09
N ALA A 150 -8.33 -5.98 9.80
CA ALA A 150 -7.24 -5.14 9.30
C ALA A 150 -7.44 -3.66 9.63
N LEU A 151 -8.69 -3.18 9.62
CA LEU A 151 -9.06 -1.82 10.01
C LEU A 151 -9.03 -1.61 11.53
N GLN A 152 -9.50 -2.58 12.31
CA GLN A 152 -9.48 -2.52 13.78
C GLN A 152 -8.04 -2.51 14.31
N MET A 153 -7.17 -3.29 13.68
CA MET A 153 -5.77 -3.45 14.08
C MET A 153 -4.82 -2.47 13.38
N ALA A 154 -5.34 -1.58 12.51
CA ALA A 154 -4.53 -0.65 11.74
C ALA A 154 -3.61 0.18 12.65
N ALA A 155 -2.35 0.33 12.24
CA ALA A 155 -1.36 1.08 12.99
C ALA A 155 -1.63 2.58 12.84
N SER A 156 -1.70 3.29 13.97
CA SER A 156 -1.68 4.76 13.98
C SER A 156 -0.25 5.24 13.85
N VAL A 157 0.02 6.00 12.80
CA VAL A 157 1.36 6.47 12.41
C VAL A 157 1.32 7.95 12.05
N SER A 158 2.48 8.59 11.92
CA SER A 158 2.54 9.98 11.49
C SER A 158 3.73 10.24 10.58
N GLU A 159 3.50 11.04 9.54
CA GLU A 159 4.51 11.51 8.59
C GLU A 159 4.37 13.03 8.44
N LYS A 160 5.48 13.77 8.56
CA LYS A 160 5.47 15.26 8.57
C LYS A 160 4.40 15.83 9.53
N ALA A 161 4.24 15.25 10.72
CA ALA A 161 3.22 15.60 11.72
C ALA A 161 1.75 15.43 11.27
N ILE A 162 1.50 14.73 10.17
CA ILE A 162 0.15 14.35 9.73
C ILE A 162 -0.13 12.93 10.21
N PRO A 163 -1.08 12.72 11.13
CA PRO A 163 -1.43 11.37 11.59
C PRO A 163 -2.25 10.64 10.52
N PHE A 164 -2.11 9.33 10.43
CA PHE A 164 -2.93 8.48 9.58
C PHE A 164 -2.89 7.02 10.04
N PHE A 165 -3.71 6.18 9.41
CA PHE A 165 -3.77 4.75 9.69
C PHE A 165 -3.24 3.96 8.50
N VAL A 166 -2.43 2.94 8.76
CA VAL A 166 -1.95 1.97 7.76
C VAL A 166 -2.30 0.59 8.25
N VAL A 167 -2.78 -0.29 7.37
CA VAL A 167 -2.97 -1.71 7.75
C VAL A 167 -1.64 -2.28 8.23
N THR A 168 -1.62 -3.06 9.31
CA THR A 168 -0.37 -3.66 9.80
C THR A 168 0.30 -4.50 8.70
N LEU A 169 1.62 -4.67 8.76
CA LEU A 169 2.35 -5.49 7.79
C LEU A 169 1.75 -6.91 7.64
N GLU A 170 1.39 -7.54 8.76
CA GLU A 170 0.82 -8.89 8.76
C GLU A 170 -0.55 -8.94 8.09
N HIS A 171 -1.43 -7.98 8.39
CA HIS A 171 -2.72 -7.85 7.71
C HIS A 171 -2.56 -7.49 6.23
N LEU A 172 -1.55 -6.68 5.86
CA LEU A 172 -1.25 -6.39 4.45
C LEU A 172 -0.89 -7.66 3.69
N VAL A 173 -0.06 -8.54 4.28
CA VAL A 173 0.27 -9.85 3.71
C VAL A 173 -0.99 -10.71 3.60
N ALA A 174 -1.81 -10.80 4.66
CA ALA A 174 -3.06 -11.57 4.63
C ALA A 174 -4.04 -11.08 3.56
N LEU A 175 -4.25 -9.76 3.43
CA LEU A 175 -5.11 -9.16 2.40
C LEU A 175 -4.63 -9.51 0.99
N LYS A 176 -3.31 -9.48 0.76
CA LYS A 176 -2.69 -9.85 -0.54
C LYS A 176 -2.77 -11.34 -0.81
N LEU A 177 -2.59 -12.19 0.21
CA LEU A 177 -2.80 -13.63 0.10
C LEU A 177 -4.27 -13.95 -0.24
N ARG A 178 -5.23 -13.23 0.34
CA ARG A 178 -6.66 -13.38 0.01
C ARG A 178 -6.97 -12.94 -1.43
N ALA A 179 -6.35 -11.87 -1.91
CA ALA A 179 -6.54 -11.41 -3.28
C ALA A 179 -5.86 -12.33 -4.32
N TRP A 180 -4.69 -12.88 -4.00
CA TRP A 180 -3.93 -13.88 -4.78
C TRP A 180 -3.69 -13.53 -6.25
N ARG A 181 -3.69 -12.24 -6.62
CA ARG A 181 -3.37 -11.83 -7.99
C ARG A 181 -1.86 -11.91 -8.20
N TYR A 182 -1.43 -11.93 -9.46
CA TYR A 182 0.01 -11.94 -9.79
C TYR A 182 0.78 -10.81 -9.08
N LYS A 183 0.28 -9.57 -9.14
CA LYS A 183 0.90 -8.42 -8.46
C LYS A 183 0.94 -8.55 -6.93
N ASP A 184 -0.04 -9.23 -6.33
CA ASP A 184 -0.12 -9.39 -4.88
C ASP A 184 0.97 -10.34 -4.36
N ARG A 185 1.23 -11.42 -5.10
CA ARG A 185 2.36 -12.32 -4.80
C ARG A 185 3.70 -11.61 -4.95
N LEU A 186 3.87 -10.81 -6.01
CA LEU A 186 5.07 -9.98 -6.18
C LEU A 186 5.27 -9.00 -5.02
N HIS A 187 4.20 -8.36 -4.55
CA HIS A 187 4.27 -7.47 -3.40
C HIS A 187 4.69 -8.18 -2.11
N ILE A 188 4.16 -9.39 -1.83
CA ILE A 188 4.57 -10.14 -0.65
C ILE A 188 6.05 -10.54 -0.77
N ASN A 189 6.47 -11.01 -1.94
CA ASN A 189 7.86 -11.35 -2.21
C ASN A 189 8.78 -10.14 -2.00
N HIS A 190 8.42 -8.99 -2.56
CA HIS A 190 9.14 -7.73 -2.40
C HIS A 190 9.27 -7.29 -0.95
N LEU A 191 8.22 -7.46 -0.13
CA LEU A 191 8.29 -7.18 1.31
C LEU A 191 9.33 -8.09 1.98
N LEU A 192 9.28 -9.40 1.74
CA LEU A 192 10.23 -10.36 2.29
C LEU A 192 11.67 -10.05 1.85
N ASP A 193 11.87 -9.72 0.57
CA ASP A 193 13.19 -9.38 0.00
C ASP A 193 13.72 -8.05 0.55
N SER A 194 12.83 -7.12 0.91
CA SER A 194 13.18 -5.84 1.54
C SER A 194 13.74 -5.99 2.96
N GLY A 195 13.75 -7.21 3.53
CA GLY A 195 14.26 -7.48 4.86
C GLY A 195 13.43 -6.87 5.98
N VAL A 196 12.14 -6.63 5.72
CA VAL A 196 11.20 -6.14 6.73
C VAL A 196 10.98 -7.19 7.82
N ALA A 197 10.85 -6.76 9.06
CA ALA A 197 10.56 -7.65 10.18
C ALA A 197 9.08 -8.05 10.17
N LEU A 198 8.75 -9.11 9.44
CA LEU A 198 7.42 -9.73 9.46
C LEU A 198 7.26 -10.55 10.74
N ASP A 199 6.32 -10.17 11.61
CA ASP A 199 6.07 -10.89 12.85
C ASP A 199 5.25 -12.15 12.55
N THR A 200 5.93 -13.30 12.46
CA THR A 200 5.29 -14.58 12.18
C THR A 200 4.34 -15.02 13.30
N ALA A 201 4.62 -14.66 14.56
CA ALA A 201 3.75 -15.00 15.68
C ALA A 201 2.42 -14.24 15.62
N ARG A 202 2.41 -13.05 15.00
CA ARG A 202 1.17 -12.31 14.69
C ARG A 202 0.53 -12.75 13.37
N LEU A 203 1.33 -13.04 12.34
CA LEU A 203 0.83 -13.42 11.02
C LEU A 203 0.11 -14.77 11.05
N LEU A 204 0.70 -15.81 11.62
CA LEU A 204 0.16 -17.17 11.52
C LEU A 204 -1.27 -17.28 12.08
N PRO A 205 -1.60 -16.71 13.25
CA PRO A 205 -2.99 -16.69 13.74
C PRO A 205 -3.96 -15.93 12.82
N ILE A 206 -3.53 -14.85 12.16
CA ILE A 206 -4.36 -14.14 11.17
C ILE A 206 -4.65 -15.07 9.99
N LEU A 207 -3.62 -15.76 9.47
CA LEU A 207 -3.78 -16.66 8.34
C LEU A 207 -4.69 -17.84 8.66
N GLU A 208 -4.58 -18.42 9.85
CA GLU A 208 -5.45 -19.50 10.33
C GLU A 208 -6.91 -19.05 10.41
N ARG A 209 -7.20 -17.93 11.11
CA ARG A 209 -8.57 -17.38 11.24
C ARG A 209 -9.25 -17.14 9.90
N HIS A 210 -8.47 -16.79 8.87
CA HIS A 210 -8.98 -16.43 7.54
C HIS A 210 -8.73 -17.50 6.47
N ASN A 211 -8.31 -18.71 6.85
CA ASN A 211 -8.07 -19.85 5.95
C ASN A 211 -7.05 -19.57 4.82
N LEU A 212 -5.96 -18.87 5.13
CA LEU A 212 -4.94 -18.43 4.17
C LEU A 212 -3.61 -19.22 4.24
N GLU A 213 -3.49 -20.16 5.18
CA GLU A 213 -2.26 -20.94 5.42
C GLU A 213 -1.77 -21.68 4.17
N ARG A 214 -2.69 -22.30 3.42
CA ARG A 214 -2.34 -23.00 2.18
C ARG A 214 -1.71 -22.08 1.14
N ARG A 215 -2.22 -20.85 1.00
CA ARG A 215 -1.68 -19.86 0.07
C ARG A 215 -0.32 -19.34 0.53
N TRP A 216 -0.14 -19.19 1.84
CA TRP A 216 1.16 -18.85 2.41
C TRP A 216 2.21 -19.94 2.15
N GLN A 217 1.88 -21.21 2.41
CA GLN A 217 2.77 -22.34 2.10
C GLN A 217 3.11 -22.43 0.62
N GLN A 218 2.13 -22.24 -0.26
CA GLN A 218 2.36 -22.22 -1.71
C GLN A 218 3.33 -21.10 -2.11
N LEU A 219 3.14 -19.89 -1.58
CA LEU A 219 4.03 -18.76 -1.85
C LEU A 219 5.47 -19.07 -1.41
N LEU A 220 5.65 -19.64 -0.22
CA LEU A 220 6.99 -20.01 0.27
C LEU A 220 7.65 -21.08 -0.60
N ALA A 221 6.89 -22.09 -1.02
CA ALA A 221 7.40 -23.13 -1.91
C ALA A 221 7.84 -22.55 -3.27
N GLU A 222 7.05 -21.63 -3.85
CA GLU A 222 7.36 -20.90 -5.09
C GLU A 222 8.63 -20.03 -4.98
N ARG A 223 9.09 -19.70 -3.75
CA ARG A 223 10.32 -18.93 -3.52
C ARG A 223 11.57 -19.80 -3.34
N THR A 224 11.39 -21.06 -2.91
CA THR A 224 12.49 -21.98 -2.59
C THR A 224 12.85 -22.94 -3.71
N GLY A 225 11.97 -23.09 -4.71
CA GLY A 225 12.20 -23.89 -5.92
C GLY A 225 12.67 -23.04 -7.08
#